data_AF-A0A921E5R1-F1
#
_entry.id   AF-A0A921E5R1-F1
#
_cell.length_a   1.000
_cell.length_b   1.000
_cell.length_c   1.000
_cell.angle_alpha   90.00
_cell.angle_beta   90.00
_cell.angle_gamma   90.00
#
_symmetry.space_group_name_H-M   'P 1'
#
loop_
_entity.id
_entity.type
_entity.pdbx_description
1 polymer ?
#
loop_
_entity_poly.entity_id
_entity_poly.type
_entity_poly.pdbx_seq_one_letter_code
_entity_poly.pdbx_strand_id
1 'polypeptide(L)'
;MTTDLAQNGTLIETQRGSGAHYNLYQQGKVPIFHADGIADLMSGPAVCQLKLHRVENIDFDNLIEGVALEQRVVTVTLTVPTIQLIEIATNILTHFKDNKESLLASIEQRKSVAEALLDAFEVRHDKD
;
A
#
# COMPACT_ATOMS: atom_id res chain seq x y z
N MET A 1 -17.04 -3.75 18.78
CA MET A 1 -17.67 -4.83 17.99
C MET A 1 -16.55 -5.57 17.26
N THR A 2 -16.40 -6.90 17.43
CA THR A 2 -15.44 -7.66 16.62
C THR A 2 -15.98 -7.75 15.19
N THR A 3 -15.22 -7.23 14.24
CA THR A 3 -15.54 -7.31 12.81
C THR A 3 -15.65 -8.78 12.39
N ASP A 4 -16.52 -9.08 11.42
CA ASP A 4 -16.71 -10.41 10.81
C ASP A 4 -15.38 -11.07 10.35
N LEU A 5 -14.35 -10.24 10.20
CA LEU A 5 -12.99 -10.60 9.81
C LEU A 5 -12.15 -11.26 10.89
N ALA A 6 -12.28 -10.82 12.14
CA ALA A 6 -11.64 -11.48 13.26
C ALA A 6 -12.24 -12.88 13.50
N GLN A 7 -13.47 -13.11 13.03
CA GLN A 7 -14.19 -14.39 13.19
C GLN A 7 -13.98 -15.34 12.00
N ASN A 8 -13.93 -14.84 10.77
CA ASN A 8 -13.92 -15.68 9.56
C ASN A 8 -12.66 -15.54 8.68
N GLY A 9 -11.78 -14.57 8.95
CA GLY A 9 -10.52 -14.37 8.24
C GLY A 9 -9.32 -14.95 9.00
N THR A 10 -8.36 -15.53 8.29
CA THR A 10 -7.06 -15.89 8.88
C THR A 10 -6.18 -14.66 8.88
N LEU A 11 -5.70 -14.23 10.06
CA LEU A 11 -4.67 -13.19 10.15
C LEU A 11 -3.38 -13.71 9.51
N ILE A 12 -2.90 -13.01 8.50
CA ILE A 12 -1.69 -13.40 7.75
C ILE A 12 -0.53 -12.43 7.94
N GLU A 13 -0.80 -11.19 8.35
CA GLU A 13 0.25 -10.20 8.57
C GLU A 13 -0.20 -9.10 9.54
N THR A 14 0.75 -8.60 10.31
CA THR A 14 0.60 -7.48 11.22
C THR A 14 1.71 -6.49 10.92
N GLN A 15 1.37 -5.25 10.56
CA GLN A 15 2.34 -4.16 10.44
C GLN A 15 2.10 -3.12 11.53
N ARG A 16 3.17 -2.77 12.23
CA ARG A 16 3.24 -1.71 13.24
C ARG A 16 4.51 -0.92 12.96
N GLY A 17 4.40 0.19 12.27
CA GLY A 17 5.56 1.02 11.93
C GLY A 17 5.17 2.46 11.64
N SER A 18 6.17 3.33 11.59
CA SER A 18 6.00 4.74 11.24
C SER A 18 5.35 4.85 9.86
N GLY A 19 4.06 5.20 9.83
CA GLY A 19 3.27 5.39 8.62
C GLY A 19 2.18 4.35 8.33
N ALA A 20 2.18 3.17 8.97
CA ALA A 20 1.13 2.17 8.76
C ALA A 20 0.90 1.25 9.96
N HIS A 21 -0.36 1.18 10.40
CA HIS A 21 -0.83 0.31 11.49
C HIS A 21 -2.00 -0.53 10.99
N TYR A 22 -1.74 -1.80 10.65
CA TYR A 22 -2.80 -2.67 10.15
C TYR A 22 -2.66 -4.14 10.54
N ASN A 23 -3.81 -4.81 10.57
CA ASN A 23 -3.92 -6.27 10.51
C ASN A 23 -4.43 -6.65 9.13
N LEU A 24 -3.73 -7.56 8.45
CA LEU A 24 -4.14 -8.07 7.14
C LEU A 24 -4.68 -9.49 7.30
N TYR A 25 -5.92 -9.66 6.88
CA TYR A 25 -6.63 -10.92 6.91
C TYR A 25 -6.78 -11.50 5.50
N GLN A 26 -6.88 -12.82 5.46
CA GLN A 26 -7.15 -13.59 4.27
C GLN A 26 -8.39 -14.44 4.46
N GLN A 27 -9.33 -14.33 3.53
CA GLN A 27 -10.51 -15.20 3.45
C GLN A 27 -10.31 -16.19 2.31
N GLY A 28 -10.47 -17.49 2.59
CA GLY A 28 -10.26 -18.58 1.61
C GLY A 28 -8.83 -19.16 1.58
N LYS A 29 -8.63 -20.23 0.81
CA LYS A 29 -7.32 -20.91 0.64
C LYS A 29 -6.50 -20.24 -0.47
N VAL A 30 -5.27 -19.85 -0.17
CA VAL A 30 -4.27 -19.49 -1.19
C VAL A 30 -3.60 -20.73 -1.71
N PRO A 31 -3.31 -20.83 -3.01
CA PRO A 31 -2.36 -21.84 -3.50
C PRO A 31 -0.99 -21.61 -2.84
N ILE A 32 -0.58 -22.57 -2.01
CA ILE A 32 0.78 -22.65 -1.47
C ILE A 32 1.68 -23.08 -2.62
N PHE A 33 2.61 -22.22 -3.03
CA PHE A 33 3.65 -22.60 -3.97
C PHE A 33 4.86 -23.08 -3.18
N HIS A 34 5.24 -24.33 -3.39
CA HIS A 34 6.52 -24.88 -2.95
C HIS A 34 7.58 -24.53 -4.00
N ALA A 35 8.65 -23.86 -3.57
CA ALA A 35 9.87 -23.75 -4.35
C ALA A 35 10.87 -24.78 -3.81
N ASP A 36 11.35 -25.67 -4.67
CA ASP A 36 12.22 -26.79 -4.33
C ASP A 36 13.59 -26.55 -4.97
N GLY A 37 14.64 -26.37 -4.16
CA GLY A 37 16.02 -26.40 -4.63
C GLY A 37 17.00 -25.43 -3.96
N ILE A 38 18.23 -25.92 -3.76
CA ILE A 38 19.40 -25.21 -3.16
C ILE A 38 19.82 -23.94 -3.93
N ALA A 39 19.31 -23.71 -5.15
CA ALA A 39 19.56 -22.51 -5.94
C ALA A 39 18.84 -21.24 -5.38
N ASP A 40 17.74 -21.42 -4.63
CA ASP A 40 16.90 -20.31 -4.12
C ASP A 40 17.56 -19.46 -3.02
N LEU A 41 18.69 -19.88 -2.47
CA LEU A 41 19.47 -19.11 -1.50
C LEU A 41 20.28 -17.96 -2.14
N MET A 42 20.51 -17.99 -3.46
CA MET A 42 21.37 -17.03 -4.17
C MET A 42 20.61 -16.18 -5.20
N SER A 43 19.41 -16.57 -5.63
CA SER A 43 18.67 -15.91 -6.74
C SER A 43 17.31 -15.30 -6.36
N GLY A 44 16.87 -15.41 -5.11
CA GLY A 44 15.55 -14.94 -4.69
C GLY A 44 14.41 -15.83 -5.20
N PRO A 45 13.15 -15.55 -4.79
CA PRO A 45 12.02 -16.40 -5.14
C PRO A 45 11.75 -16.38 -6.64
N ALA A 46 11.42 -17.53 -7.24
CA ALA A 46 11.06 -17.61 -8.66
C ALA A 46 9.75 -16.87 -9.01
N VAL A 47 8.83 -16.78 -8.04
CA VAL A 47 7.54 -16.10 -8.17
C VAL A 47 7.29 -15.19 -6.97
N CYS A 48 6.71 -14.03 -7.23
CA CYS A 48 6.23 -13.09 -6.22
C CYS A 48 4.70 -13.12 -6.13
N GLN A 49 4.18 -12.86 -4.93
CA GLN A 49 2.75 -12.66 -4.71
C GLN A 49 2.47 -11.18 -4.44
N LEU A 50 1.66 -10.56 -5.30
CA LEU A 50 1.10 -9.24 -5.06
C LEU A 50 -0.26 -9.41 -4.40
N LYS A 51 -0.35 -9.00 -3.13
CA LYS A 51 -1.60 -9.05 -2.35
C LYS A 51 -2.27 -7.68 -2.40
N LEU A 52 -3.31 -7.57 -3.21
CA LEU A 52 -4.17 -6.40 -3.21
C LEU A 52 -5.15 -6.52 -2.06
N HIS A 53 -5.32 -5.44 -1.32
CA HIS A 53 -6.14 -5.42 -0.13
C HIS A 53 -7.14 -4.26 -0.12
N ARG A 54 -8.24 -4.45 0.59
CA ARG A 54 -9.23 -3.43 0.90
C ARG A 54 -9.24 -3.19 2.41
N VAL A 55 -9.39 -1.94 2.83
CA VAL A 55 -9.65 -1.59 4.24
C VAL A 55 -11.12 -1.87 4.52
N GLU A 56 -11.38 -2.72 5.51
CA GLU A 56 -12.73 -3.16 5.88
C GLU A 56 -13.25 -2.44 7.11
N ASN A 57 -12.35 -2.19 8.07
CA ASN A 57 -12.67 -1.45 9.27
C ASN A 57 -11.47 -0.64 9.73
N ILE A 58 -11.74 0.48 10.40
CA ILE A 58 -10.73 1.30 11.07
C ILE A 58 -11.12 1.35 12.54
N ASP A 59 -10.28 0.78 13.40
CA ASP A 59 -10.46 0.76 14.84
C ASP A 59 -9.79 2.00 15.46
N PHE A 60 -10.63 2.97 15.81
CA PHE A 60 -10.21 4.21 16.47
C PHE A 60 -10.11 4.08 17.99
N ASP A 61 -10.65 3.02 18.58
CA ASP A 61 -10.60 2.78 20.01
C ASP A 61 -9.24 2.17 20.41
N ASN A 62 -8.59 1.47 19.48
CA ASN A 62 -7.30 0.83 19.67
C ASN A 62 -6.17 1.56 18.91
N LEU A 63 -5.88 2.78 19.36
CA LEU A 63 -4.80 3.61 18.80
C LEU A 63 -3.43 3.03 19.17
N ILE A 64 -2.56 2.90 18.17
CA ILE A 64 -1.17 2.54 18.35
C ILE A 64 -0.33 3.73 17.91
N GLU A 65 0.43 4.29 18.85
CA GLU A 65 1.21 5.53 18.61
C GLU A 65 0.35 6.70 18.10
N GLY A 66 -0.93 6.75 18.52
CA GLY A 66 -1.88 7.78 18.10
C GLY A 66 -2.49 7.56 16.71
N VAL A 67 -2.19 6.45 16.05
CA VAL A 67 -2.73 6.07 14.74
C VAL A 67 -3.76 4.96 14.91
N ALA A 68 -4.91 5.10 14.24
CA ALA A 68 -5.97 4.09 14.26
C ALA A 68 -5.52 2.79 13.59
N LEU A 69 -6.02 1.66 14.09
CA LEU A 69 -5.67 0.34 13.56
C LEU A 69 -6.59 -0.03 12.40
N GLU A 70 -6.02 -0.21 11.22
CA GLU A 70 -6.78 -0.68 10.07
C GLU A 70 -6.91 -2.21 10.04
N GLN A 71 -8.10 -2.70 9.76
CA GLN A 71 -8.39 -4.11 9.50
C GLN A 71 -8.55 -4.25 7.98
N ARG A 72 -7.62 -4.95 7.34
CA ARG A 72 -7.54 -5.09 5.89
C ARG A 72 -7.81 -6.52 5.46
N VAL A 73 -8.36 -6.69 4.26
CA VAL A 73 -8.60 -8.00 3.65
C VAL A 73 -7.92 -8.09 2.32
N VAL A 74 -7.21 -9.20 2.09
CA VAL A 74 -6.76 -9.58 0.75
C VAL A 74 -7.96 -9.86 -0.12
N THR A 75 -8.19 -9.02 -1.12
CA THR A 75 -9.27 -9.18 -2.10
C THR A 75 -8.79 -9.94 -3.33
N VAL A 76 -7.52 -9.78 -3.69
CA VAL A 76 -6.91 -10.44 -4.85
C VAL A 76 -5.46 -10.80 -4.53
N THR A 77 -5.05 -12.01 -4.88
CA THR A 77 -3.64 -12.42 -4.89
C THR A 77 -3.23 -12.68 -6.33
N LEU A 78 -2.29 -11.88 -6.84
CA LEU A 78 -1.69 -12.09 -8.16
C LEU A 78 -0.34 -12.77 -7.97
N THR A 79 -0.15 -13.93 -8.59
CA THR A 79 1.17 -14.58 -8.67
C THR A 79 1.86 -14.14 -9.95
N VAL A 80 3.02 -13.52 -9.82
CA VAL A 80 3.78 -12.98 -10.94
C VAL A 80 5.19 -13.55 -10.90
N PRO A 81 5.76 -14.02 -12.02
CA PRO A 81 7.17 -14.35 -12.09
C PRO A 81 8.03 -13.17 -11.63
N THR A 82 9.00 -13.42 -10.77
CA THR A 82 9.84 -12.36 -10.17
C THR A 82 10.56 -11.54 -11.23
N ILE A 83 10.99 -12.18 -12.32
CA ILE A 83 11.61 -11.48 -13.45
C ILE A 83 10.69 -10.44 -14.09
N GLN A 84 9.40 -10.73 -14.24
CA GLN A 84 8.42 -9.78 -14.79
C GLN A 84 8.17 -8.62 -13.83
N LEU A 85 8.15 -8.89 -12.52
CA LEU A 85 8.01 -7.84 -11.51
C LEU A 85 9.21 -6.88 -11.55
N ILE A 86 10.42 -7.42 -11.68
CA ILE A 86 11.65 -6.64 -11.84
C ILE A 86 11.58 -5.79 -13.12
N GLU A 87 11.20 -6.38 -14.26
CA GLU A 87 11.05 -5.65 -15.52
C GLU A 87 10.04 -4.49 -15.42
N ILE A 88 8.87 -4.74 -14.82
CA ILE A 88 7.86 -3.70 -14.58
C ILE A 88 8.44 -2.58 -13.69
N ALA A 89 9.10 -2.93 -12.59
CA ALA A 89 9.71 -1.95 -11.69
C ALA A 89 10.80 -1.12 -12.40
N THR A 90 11.68 -1.78 -13.17
CA THR A 90 12.73 -1.10 -13.94
C THR A 90 12.14 -0.17 -15.01
N ASN A 91 11.08 -0.58 -15.69
CA ASN A 91 10.40 0.24 -16.70
C ASN A 91 9.75 1.47 -16.05
N ILE A 92 9.10 1.29 -14.90
CA ILE A 92 8.52 2.39 -14.12
C ILE A 92 9.61 3.38 -13.68
N LEU A 93 10.73 2.88 -13.12
CA LEU A 93 11.84 3.73 -12.69
C LEU A 93 12.49 4.48 -13.87
N THR A 94 12.64 3.82 -15.02
CA THR A 94 13.18 4.44 -16.23
C THR A 94 12.24 5.53 -16.74
N HIS A 95 10.93 5.25 -16.81
CA HIS A 95 9.93 6.26 -17.16
C HIS A 95 9.97 7.46 -16.21
N PHE A 96 10.11 7.23 -14.90
CA PHE A 96 10.25 8.30 -13.92
C PHE A 96 11.55 9.10 -14.10
N LYS A 97 12.66 8.44 -14.42
CA LYS A 97 13.94 9.09 -14.70
C LYS A 97 13.85 9.98 -15.94
N ASP A 98 13.27 9.48 -17.01
CA ASP A 98 13.20 10.19 -18.30
C ASP A 98 12.19 11.34 -18.27
N ASN A 99 11.13 11.22 -17.47
CA ASN A 99 10.12 12.26 -17.28
C ASN A 99 10.32 13.10 -16.01
N LYS A 100 11.50 13.04 -15.39
CA LYS A 100 11.78 13.69 -14.11
C LYS A 100 11.44 15.18 -14.12
N GLU A 101 11.81 15.90 -15.17
CA GLU A 101 11.54 17.35 -15.29
C GLU A 101 10.04 17.63 -15.42
N SER A 102 9.30 16.82 -16.19
CA SER A 102 7.85 16.94 -16.35
C SER A 102 7.10 16.67 -15.04
N LEU A 103 7.58 15.71 -14.26
CA LEU A 103 7.01 15.37 -12.95
C LEU A 103 7.28 16.46 -11.92
N LEU A 104 8.51 16.99 -11.88
CA LEU A 104 8.85 18.11 -11.00
C LEU A 104 8.00 19.34 -11.35
N ALA A 105 7.86 19.67 -12.63
CA ALA A 105 6.99 20.75 -13.09
C ALA A 105 5.52 20.53 -12.68
N SER A 106 5.01 19.29 -12.80
CA SER A 106 3.66 18.94 -12.38
C SER A 106 3.45 19.02 -10.86
N ILE A 107 4.48 18.74 -10.06
CA ILE A 107 4.44 18.86 -8.59
C ILE A 107 4.44 20.34 -8.19
N GLU A 108 5.34 21.14 -8.78
CA GLU A 108 5.43 22.59 -8.57
C GLU A 108 4.10 23.28 -8.90
N GLN A 109 3.50 22.92 -10.04
CA GLN A 109 2.21 23.44 -10.45
C GLN A 109 1.09 23.07 -9.47
N ARG A 110 1.03 21.80 -9.02
CA ARG A 110 0.01 21.36 -8.05
C ARG A 110 0.20 22.01 -6.69
N LYS A 111 1.44 22.22 -6.25
CA LYS A 111 1.77 22.95 -5.03
C LYS A 111 1.28 24.40 -5.12
N SER A 112 1.58 25.10 -6.20
CA SER A 112 1.11 26.47 -6.43
C SER A 112 -0.41 26.58 -6.43
N VAL A 113 -1.11 25.61 -7.04
CA VAL A 113 -2.58 25.56 -7.00
C VAL A 113 -3.10 25.31 -5.59
N ALA A 114 -2.48 24.42 -4.82
CA ALA A 114 -2.88 24.16 -3.43
C ALA A 114 -2.65 25.39 -2.53
N GLU A 115 -1.52 26.09 -2.68
CA GLU A 115 -1.22 27.33 -1.96
C GLU A 115 -2.25 28.42 -2.31
N ALA A 116 -2.56 28.62 -3.60
CA ALA A 116 -3.58 29.58 -4.02
C ALA A 116 -4.99 29.26 -3.47
N LEU A 117 -5.33 27.98 -3.34
CA LEU A 117 -6.59 27.56 -2.73
C LEU A 117 -6.62 27.83 -1.22
N LEU A 118 -5.50 27.63 -0.52
CA LEU A 118 -5.38 27.95 0.91
C LEU A 118 -5.48 29.46 1.16
N ASP A 119 -4.76 30.28 0.38
CA ASP A 119 -4.84 31.75 0.47
C ASP A 119 -6.27 32.26 0.21
N ALA A 120 -6.95 31.68 -0.78
CA ALA A 120 -8.35 32.03 -1.08
C ALA A 120 -9.32 31.62 0.04
N PHE A 121 -8.96 30.64 0.86
CA PHE A 121 -9.75 30.17 2.00
C PHE A 121 -9.55 31.08 3.22
N GLU A 122 -8.31 31.49 3.51
CA GLU A 122 -7.99 32.41 4.62
C GLU A 122 -8.66 33.78 4.42
N VAL A 123 -8.64 34.33 3.20
CA VAL A 123 -9.28 35.63 2.89
C VAL A 123 -10.81 35.63 3.10
N ARG A 124 -11.47 34.46 3.05
CA ARG A 124 -12.92 34.36 3.29
C ARG A 124 -13.28 34.25 4.78
N HIS A 125 -12.37 33.72 5.61
CA HIS A 125 -12.63 33.56 7.05
C HIS A 125 -12.44 34.85 7.87
N ASP A 126 -11.73 35.85 7.33
CA ASP A 126 -11.52 37.17 7.98
C ASP A 126 -12.68 38.17 7.79
N LYS A 127 -13.78 37.78 7.14
CA LYS A 127 -14.92 38.66 6.83
C LYS A 127 -16.25 38.29 7.50
N ASP A 128 -16.26 37.28 8.35
CA ASP A 128 -17.40 36.89 9.21
C ASP A 128 -17.05 37.13 10.69
#